data_AF-A0A317GSV8-F1
#
_entry.id   AF-A0A317GSV8-F1
#
_cell.length_a   1.000
_cell.length_b   1.000
_cell.length_c   1.000
_cell.angle_alpha   90.00
_cell.angle_beta   90.00
_cell.angle_gamma   90.00
#
_symmetry.space_group_name_H-M   'P 1'
#
loop_
_entity.id
_entity.type
_entity.pdbx_description
1 polymer ?
#
loop_
_entity_poly.entity_id
_entity_poly.type
_entity_poly.pdbx_seq_one_letter_code
_entity_poly.pdbx_strand_id
1 'polypeptide(L)'
;MSTFTGYAQDGPLGTLKIAFISKKLNLTPEEAQRFWPIYNQYIEELRQARVKGGRTEIEVEEDILNVRKKYSNEFTKAISPDKVNAFFRSEKEFNIFVQKEIERRQLKMQQRRSMIRP
;
A
#
# COMPACT_ATOMS: atom_id res chain seq x y z
N MET A 1 -10.09 17.08 -17.46
CA MET A 1 -9.23 15.93 -17.10
C MET A 1 -8.18 16.42 -16.12
N SER A 2 -8.37 16.22 -14.82
CA SER A 2 -7.47 16.79 -13.81
C SER A 2 -6.17 16.00 -13.71
N THR A 3 -5.06 16.71 -13.88
CA THR A 3 -3.68 16.23 -13.77
C THR A 3 -3.39 15.75 -12.35
N PHE A 4 -3.30 14.43 -12.18
CA PHE A 4 -3.11 13.76 -10.90
C PHE A 4 -1.66 13.21 -10.73
N THR A 5 -0.72 13.64 -11.59
CA THR A 5 0.57 12.97 -11.80
C THR A 5 1.72 13.52 -10.96
N GLY A 6 1.58 13.53 -9.63
CA GLY A 6 2.61 13.99 -8.69
C GLY A 6 2.95 13.04 -7.53
N TYR A 7 2.34 11.85 -7.48
CA TYR A 7 2.51 10.91 -6.35
C TYR A 7 3.47 9.77 -6.69
N ALA A 8 4.15 9.25 -5.67
CA ALA A 8 5.24 8.28 -5.79
C ALA A 8 4.82 7.05 -6.63
N GLN A 9 5.10 7.10 -7.93
CA GLN A 9 5.02 5.94 -8.81
C GLN A 9 6.26 5.10 -8.58
N ASP A 10 6.27 4.30 -7.51
CA ASP A 10 7.28 3.27 -7.26
C ASP A 10 7.07 2.06 -8.19
N GLY A 11 7.01 2.33 -9.50
CA GLY A 11 6.77 1.35 -10.55
C GLY A 11 5.29 0.95 -10.75
N PRO A 12 5.05 -0.12 -11.54
CA PRO A 12 3.70 -0.55 -11.92
C PRO A 12 2.79 -0.92 -10.74
N LEU A 13 3.37 -1.45 -9.65
CA LEU A 13 2.62 -1.80 -8.44
C LEU A 13 2.12 -0.57 -7.70
N GLY A 14 2.93 0.49 -7.61
CA GLY A 14 2.52 1.78 -7.03
C GLY A 14 1.35 2.38 -7.80
N THR A 15 1.43 2.39 -9.13
CA THR A 15 0.36 2.89 -10.00
C THR A 15 -0.94 2.08 -9.83
N LEU A 16 -0.83 0.75 -9.80
CA LEU A 16 -1.98 -0.13 -9.58
C LEU A 16 -2.63 0.14 -8.21
N LYS A 17 -1.81 0.33 -7.17
CA LYS A 17 -2.28 0.63 -5.82
C LYS A 17 -3.00 1.98 -5.76
N ILE A 18 -2.45 3.02 -6.41
CA ILE A 18 -3.09 4.34 -6.50
C ILE A 18 -4.48 4.23 -7.14
N ALA A 19 -4.56 3.57 -8.30
CA ALA A 19 -5.84 3.38 -9.00
C ALA A 19 -6.85 2.56 -8.16
N PHE A 20 -6.38 1.53 -7.47
CA PHE A 20 -7.21 0.69 -6.61
C PHE A 20 -7.80 1.48 -5.43
N ILE A 21 -6.96 2.26 -4.74
CA ILE A 21 -7.35 3.11 -3.62
C ILE A 21 -8.34 4.19 -4.08
N SER A 22 -8.02 4.95 -5.14
CA SER A 22 -8.92 5.98 -5.69
C SER A 22 -10.32 5.44 -5.98
N LYS A 23 -10.39 4.25 -6.60
CA LYS A 23 -11.67 3.60 -6.94
C LYS A 23 -12.44 3.16 -5.69
N LYS A 24 -11.75 2.62 -4.68
CA LYS A 24 -12.38 2.10 -3.46
C LYS A 24 -12.88 3.20 -2.53
N LEU A 25 -12.14 4.30 -2.42
CA LEU A 25 -12.51 5.41 -1.54
C LEU A 25 -13.47 6.41 -2.17
N ASN A 26 -13.60 6.42 -3.50
CA ASN A 26 -14.37 7.42 -4.23
C ASN A 26 -14.01 8.85 -3.78
N LEU A 27 -12.71 9.15 -3.79
CA LEU A 27 -12.18 10.45 -3.37
C LEU A 27 -12.66 11.55 -4.32
N THR A 28 -13.12 12.67 -3.76
CA THR A 28 -13.30 13.88 -4.56
C THR A 28 -11.93 14.46 -4.96
N PRO A 29 -11.85 15.33 -5.98
CA PRO A 29 -10.59 15.98 -6.34
C PRO A 29 -9.93 16.72 -5.17
N GLU A 30 -10.72 17.35 -4.31
CA GLU A 30 -10.25 18.12 -3.15
C GLU A 30 -9.74 17.19 -2.04
N GLU A 31 -10.46 16.10 -1.76
CA GLU A 31 -10.04 15.08 -0.81
C GLU A 31 -8.74 14.42 -1.28
N ALA A 32 -8.65 14.07 -2.56
CA ALA A 32 -7.45 13.51 -3.15
C ALA A 32 -6.27 14.46 -2.95
N GLN A 33 -6.40 15.73 -3.30
CA GLN A 33 -5.31 16.71 -3.16
C GLN A 33 -4.74 16.78 -1.74
N ARG A 34 -5.59 16.57 -0.72
CA ARG A 34 -5.17 16.53 0.70
C ARG A 34 -4.68 15.15 1.16
N PHE A 35 -5.28 14.08 0.67
CA PHE A 35 -5.02 12.70 1.09
C PHE A 35 -3.65 12.21 0.65
N TRP A 36 -3.31 12.46 -0.61
CA TRP A 36 -2.16 11.80 -1.22
C TRP A 36 -0.78 12.28 -0.72
N PRO A 37 -0.57 13.56 -0.34
CA PRO A 37 0.65 13.95 0.36
C PRO A 37 0.86 13.16 1.67
N ILE A 38 -0.22 12.95 2.43
CA ILE A 38 -0.20 12.17 3.68
C ILE A 38 0.10 10.70 3.37
N TYR A 39 -0.52 10.15 2.32
CA TYR A 39 -0.27 8.79 1.86
C TYR A 39 1.19 8.55 1.47
N ASN A 40 1.83 9.50 0.77
CA ASN A 40 3.23 9.36 0.40
C ASN A 40 4.14 9.27 1.63
N GLN A 41 3.91 10.15 2.62
CA GLN A 41 4.68 10.13 3.86
C GLN A 41 4.45 8.82 4.63
N TYR A 42 3.20 8.34 4.66
CA TYR A 42 2.84 7.06 5.24
C TYR A 42 3.61 5.88 4.62
N ILE A 43 3.67 5.82 3.29
CA ILE A 43 4.38 4.75 2.58
C ILE A 43 5.88 4.81 2.85
N GLU A 44 6.49 6.00 2.89
CA GLU A 44 7.91 6.12 3.19
C GLU A 44 8.21 5.68 4.63
N GLU A 45 7.42 6.10 5.63
CA GLU A 45 7.61 5.65 7.01
C GLU A 45 7.41 4.14 7.16
N LEU A 46 6.46 3.54 6.46
CA LEU A 46 6.31 2.08 6.40
C LEU A 46 7.53 1.39 5.80
N ARG A 47 8.11 1.97 4.74
CA ARG A 47 9.31 1.42 4.11
C ARG A 47 10.49 1.46 5.08
N GLN A 48 10.66 2.58 5.77
CA GLN A 48 11.70 2.73 6.79
C GLN A 48 11.52 1.73 7.94
N ALA A 49 10.29 1.54 8.43
CA ALA A 49 9.97 0.56 9.47
C ALA A 49 10.39 -0.88 9.08
N ARG A 50 10.30 -1.23 7.79
CA ARG A 50 10.65 -2.56 7.27
C ARG A 50 12.13 -2.76 6.99
N VAL A 51 12.86 -1.71 6.62
CA VAL A 51 14.27 -1.81 6.16
C VAL A 51 15.25 -1.76 7.34
N LYS A 52 14.82 -1.34 8.53
CA LYS A 52 15.66 -1.27 9.72
C LYS A 52 16.14 -2.66 10.14
N GLY A 53 17.42 -2.95 9.85
CA GLY A 53 18.06 -4.23 10.16
C GLY A 53 18.29 -4.45 11.66
N GLY A 54 18.54 -5.71 12.04
CA GLY A 54 18.85 -6.10 13.42
C GLY A 54 17.66 -6.17 14.37
N ARG A 55 16.43 -6.24 13.83
CA ARG A 55 15.19 -6.27 14.60
C ARG A 55 14.46 -7.58 14.44
N THR A 56 13.75 -7.97 15.49
CA THR A 56 12.82 -9.09 15.47
C THR A 56 11.56 -8.76 14.67
N GLU A 57 10.85 -9.80 14.22
CA GLU A 57 9.59 -9.64 13.49
C GLU A 57 8.54 -8.88 14.31
N ILE A 58 8.45 -9.15 15.62
CA ILE A 58 7.53 -8.47 16.55
C ILE A 58 7.81 -6.96 16.61
N GLU A 59 9.08 -6.55 16.69
CA GLU A 59 9.46 -5.12 16.72
C GLU A 59 9.13 -4.41 15.40
N VAL A 60 9.28 -5.10 14.26
CA VAL A 60 8.91 -4.55 12.95
C VAL A 60 7.40 -4.40 12.84
N GLU A 61 6.63 -5.39 13.30
CA GLU A 61 5.17 -5.32 13.34
C GLU A 61 4.66 -4.20 14.24
N GLU A 62 5.28 -4.02 15.41
CA GLU A 62 4.98 -2.93 16.33
C GLU A 62 5.21 -1.56 15.67
N ASP A 63 6.37 -1.35 15.04
CA ASP A 63 6.67 -0.10 14.33
C ASP A 63 5.67 0.17 13.20
N ILE A 64 5.31 -0.86 12.43
CA ILE A 64 4.29 -0.74 11.38
C ILE A 64 2.93 -0.35 11.98
N LEU A 65 2.55 -0.94 13.11
CA LEU A 65 1.31 -0.62 13.81
C LEU A 65 1.32 0.82 14.32
N ASN A 66 2.45 1.28 14.86
CA ASN A 66 2.61 2.65 15.35
C ASN A 66 2.50 3.66 14.20
N VAL A 67 3.13 3.39 13.06
CA VAL A 67 2.97 4.20 11.84
C VAL A 67 1.50 4.20 11.40
N ARG A 68 0.82 3.06 11.36
CA ARG A 68 -0.61 2.98 11.02
C ARG A 68 -1.50 3.82 11.94
N LYS A 69 -1.28 3.75 13.25
CA LYS A 69 -2.03 4.54 14.24
C LYS A 69 -1.80 6.04 14.04
N LYS A 70 -0.54 6.45 13.87
CA LYS A 70 -0.16 7.84 13.59
C LYS A 70 -0.89 8.38 12.36
N TYR A 71 -0.80 7.67 11.24
CA TYR A 71 -1.38 8.13 9.99
C TYR A 71 -2.90 7.99 9.93
N SER A 72 -3.51 7.12 10.73
CA SER A 72 -4.97 7.12 10.89
C SER A 72 -5.48 8.49 11.32
N ASN A 73 -4.80 9.13 12.28
CA ASN A 73 -5.17 10.47 12.75
C ASN A 73 -4.85 11.58 11.74
N GLU A 74 -3.84 11.39 10.89
CA GLU A 74 -3.56 12.34 9.82
C GLU A 74 -4.57 12.23 8.67
N PHE A 75 -4.96 11.01 8.32
CA PHE A 75 -5.96 10.79 7.26
C PHE A 75 -7.33 11.36 7.61
N THR A 76 -7.74 11.37 8.89
CA THR A 76 -9.02 12.00 9.29
C THR A 76 -9.05 13.50 9.05
N LYS A 77 -7.90 14.17 8.88
CA LYS A 77 -7.81 15.59 8.50
C LYS A 77 -8.07 15.82 7.01
N ALA A 78 -7.89 14.79 6.19
CA ALA A 78 -8.06 14.86 4.74
C ALA A 78 -9.37 14.24 4.24
N ILE A 79 -9.85 13.18 4.90
CA ILE A 79 -11.03 12.39 4.50
C ILE A 79 -11.86 11.99 5.73
N SER A 80 -13.12 11.62 5.52
CA SER A 80 -14.01 11.22 6.63
C SER A 80 -13.51 9.97 7.36
N PRO A 81 -13.83 9.78 8.65
CA PRO A 81 -13.44 8.58 9.41
C PRO A 81 -13.86 7.26 8.74
N ASP A 82 -15.02 7.23 8.09
CA ASP A 82 -15.48 6.07 7.32
C ASP A 82 -14.56 5.75 6.14
N LYS A 83 -14.11 6.79 5.42
CA LYS A 83 -13.14 6.63 4.33
C LYS A 83 -11.77 6.23 4.84
N VAL A 84 -11.34 6.69 6.02
CA VAL A 84 -10.10 6.22 6.67
C VAL A 84 -10.17 4.72 6.97
N ASN A 85 -11.29 4.27 7.54
CA ASN A 85 -11.52 2.85 7.77
C ASN A 85 -11.54 2.05 6.45
N ALA A 86 -12.22 2.57 5.42
CA ALA A 86 -12.25 1.97 4.10
C ALA A 86 -10.85 1.91 3.45
N PHE A 87 -10.00 2.91 3.67
CA PHE A 87 -8.61 2.93 3.22
C PHE A 87 -7.81 1.78 3.81
N PHE A 88 -7.77 1.64 5.14
CA PHE A 88 -6.98 0.58 5.77
C PHE A 88 -7.49 -0.82 5.40
N ARG A 89 -8.80 -0.99 5.23
CA ARG A 89 -9.39 -2.24 4.69
C ARG A 89 -8.92 -2.50 3.26
N SER A 90 -9.00 -1.50 2.39
CA SER A 90 -8.57 -1.60 0.99
C SER A 90 -7.08 -1.88 0.86
N GLU A 91 -6.24 -1.30 1.73
CA GLU A 91 -4.81 -1.59 1.76
C GLU A 91 -4.54 -3.05 2.14
N LYS A 92 -5.22 -3.57 3.17
CA LYS A 92 -5.11 -4.98 3.56
C LYS A 92 -5.53 -5.90 2.43
N GLU A 93 -6.66 -5.62 1.77
CA GLU A 93 -7.13 -6.36 0.59
C GLU A 93 -6.08 -6.37 -0.53
N PHE A 94 -5.50 -5.21 -0.84
CA PHE A 94 -4.48 -5.08 -1.87
C PHE A 94 -3.21 -5.88 -1.53
N ASN A 95 -2.73 -5.80 -0.28
CA ASN A 95 -1.55 -6.55 0.14
C ASN A 95 -1.78 -8.07 0.06
N ILE A 96 -2.96 -8.55 0.46
CA ILE A 96 -3.33 -9.97 0.32
C ILE A 96 -3.37 -10.37 -1.16
N PHE A 97 -3.96 -9.53 -2.01
CA PHE A 97 -4.03 -9.78 -3.45
C PHE A 97 -2.63 -9.87 -4.07
N VAL A 98 -1.75 -8.91 -3.77
CA VAL A 98 -0.36 -8.90 -4.28
C VAL A 98 0.39 -10.15 -3.83
N GLN A 99 0.26 -10.53 -2.55
CA GLN A 99 0.92 -11.72 -2.02
C GLN A 99 0.47 -13.00 -2.75
N LYS A 100 -0.84 -13.19 -2.90
CA LYS A 100 -1.41 -14.34 -3.62
C LYS A 100 -0.97 -14.38 -5.09
N GLU A 101 -0.91 -13.23 -5.74
CA GLU A 101 -0.48 -13.15 -7.15
C GLU A 101 1.01 -13.45 -7.30
N ILE A 102 1.86 -13.00 -6.36
CA ILE A 102 3.28 -13.35 -6.32
C ILE A 102 3.47 -14.86 -6.14
N GLU A 103 2.79 -15.47 -5.16
CA GLU A 103 2.84 -16.91 -4.91
C GLU A 103 2.40 -17.70 -6.15
N ARG A 104 1.28 -17.30 -6.77
CA ARG A 104 0.79 -17.94 -8.00
C ARG A 104 1.79 -17.87 -9.14
N ARG A 105 2.48 -16.73 -9.31
CA ARG A 105 3.53 -16.56 -10.33
C ARG A 105 4.75 -17.42 -10.03
N GLN A 106 5.18 -17.48 -8.78
CA GLN A 106 6.31 -18.31 -8.36
C GLN A 106 6.04 -19.79 -8.62
N LEU A 107 4.85 -20.29 -8.27
CA LEU A 107 4.45 -21.68 -8.54
C LEU A 107 4.48 -22.02 -10.03
N LYS A 108 3.92 -21.15 -10.89
CA LYS A 108 3.97 -21.35 -12.35
C LYS A 108 5.40 -21.39 -12.88
N MET A 109 6.28 -20.53 -12.38
CA MET A 109 7.68 -20.51 -12.80
C MET A 109 8.43 -21.76 -12.32
N GLN A 110 8.13 -22.26 -11.12
CA GLN A 110 8.71 -23.50 -10.59
C GLN A 110 8.27 -24.72 -11.42
N GLN A 111 6.98 -24.82 -11.76
CA GLN A 111 6.44 -25.88 -12.63
C GLN A 111 7.06 -25.84 -14.04
N ARG A 112 7.23 -24.65 -14.62
CA ARG A 112 7.92 -24.50 -15.92
C ARG A 112 9.38 -24.95 -15.83
N ARG A 113 10.09 -24.61 -14.75
CA ARG A 113 11.48 -25.04 -14.52
C ARG A 113 11.61 -26.55 -14.33
N SER A 114 10.65 -27.22 -13.67
CA SER A 114 10.68 -28.67 -13.51
C SER A 114 10.39 -29.44 -14.82
N MET A 115 9.61 -28.84 -15.73
CA MET A 115 9.34 -29.42 -17.05
C MET A 115 10.50 -29.27 -18.06
N ILE A 116 11.51 -28.44 -17.79
CA ILE A 116 12.64 -28.15 -18.70
C ILE A 116 13.93 -28.88 -18.26
N ARG A 117 13.92 -29.60 -17.13
CA ARG A 117 15.08 -30.42 -16.72
C ARG A 117 15.01 -31.78 -17.44
N PRO A 118 16.00 -32.13 -18.29
CA PRO A 118 16.11 -33.46 -18.89
C PRO A 118 16.46 -34.53 -17.86
#